data_AF-A0A7V8E6X7-F1
#
_entry.id   AF-A0A7V8E6X7-F1
#
_cell.length_a   1.000
_cell.length_b   1.000
_cell.length_c   1.000
_cell.angle_alpha   90.00
_cell.angle_beta   90.00
_cell.angle_gamma   90.00
#
_symmetry.space_group_name_H-M   'P 1'
#
loop_
_entity.id
_entity.type
_entity.pdbx_description
1 polymer ?
#
loop_
_entity_poly.entity_id
_entity_poly.type
_entity_poly.pdbx_seq_one_letter_code
_entity_poly.pdbx_strand_id
1 'polypeptide(L)'
;MSADPVWDGAQYVERWAGEVRVNLLRIVALAAFYGWHLFNYLNKAPDLTPQIHFAITAACLVWGLSALAVHLALNRRYCPPALRYGAIAMDALMATTVLLVADGPKSPLVVVYFLVVASAALRLDLKAVWVAVLAAVLGYATLCGQAKWRRPEMNVPRRAQVTVALALGCAGLVAGQMVRQAKRLARDYGERLTAKDEEAKA
;
A
#
# COMPACT_ATOMS: atom_id res chain seq x y z
N MET A 1 10.48 -10.96 -23.79
CA MET A 1 11.80 -11.14 -23.15
C MET A 1 12.70 -10.08 -23.75
N SER A 2 13.34 -9.26 -22.93
CA SER A 2 14.26 -8.25 -23.47
C SER A 2 15.52 -8.95 -24.00
N ALA A 3 16.28 -8.30 -24.88
CA ALA A 3 17.50 -8.86 -25.45
C ALA A 3 18.69 -8.90 -24.45
N ASP A 4 18.50 -8.42 -23.22
CA ASP A 4 19.54 -8.29 -22.20
C ASP A 4 19.18 -9.06 -20.90
N PRO A 5 19.72 -10.28 -20.72
CA PRO A 5 19.45 -11.09 -19.53
C PRO A 5 19.99 -10.48 -18.22
N VAL A 6 21.02 -9.62 -18.28
CA VAL A 6 21.58 -8.95 -17.10
C VAL A 6 20.62 -7.88 -16.61
N TRP A 7 20.06 -7.10 -17.53
CA TRP A 7 19.04 -6.09 -17.23
C TRP A 7 17.75 -6.71 -16.68
N ASP A 8 17.26 -7.80 -17.27
CA ASP A 8 16.08 -8.51 -16.77
C ASP A 8 16.31 -9.08 -15.35
N GLY A 9 17.53 -9.55 -15.06
CA GLY A 9 17.98 -9.97 -13.73
C GLY A 9 17.98 -8.83 -12.71
N ALA A 10 18.58 -7.68 -13.06
CA ALA A 10 18.60 -6.50 -12.19
C ALA A 10 17.19 -6.00 -11.86
N GLN A 11 16.30 -5.95 -12.86
CA GLN A 11 14.90 -5.61 -12.65
C GLN A 11 14.18 -6.62 -11.76
N TYR A 12 14.51 -7.91 -11.87
CA TYR A 12 13.94 -8.94 -11.00
C TYR A 12 14.36 -8.76 -9.54
N VAL A 13 15.65 -8.54 -9.28
CA VAL A 13 16.18 -8.32 -7.92
C VAL A 13 15.53 -7.10 -7.28
N GLU A 14 15.42 -5.98 -8.01
CA GLU A 14 14.81 -4.77 -7.45
C GLU A 14 13.32 -4.95 -7.14
N ARG A 15 12.59 -5.65 -8.02
CA ARG A 15 11.18 -5.99 -7.77
C ARG A 15 11.02 -6.84 -6.51
N TRP A 16 11.88 -7.83 -6.35
CA TRP A 16 11.88 -8.69 -5.17
C TRP A 16 12.19 -7.91 -3.89
N ALA A 17 13.24 -7.09 -3.90
CA ALA A 17 13.62 -6.23 -2.78
C ALA A 17 12.50 -5.25 -2.41
N GLY A 18 11.83 -4.66 -3.41
CA GLY A 18 10.66 -3.82 -3.23
C GLY A 18 9.52 -4.53 -2.48
N GLU A 19 9.16 -5.75 -2.88
CA GLU A 19 8.11 -6.51 -2.18
C GLU A 19 8.51 -6.93 -0.77
N VAL A 20 9.79 -7.27 -0.52
CA VAL A 20 10.26 -7.59 0.83
C VAL A 20 10.10 -6.37 1.75
N ARG A 21 10.55 -5.19 1.32
CA ARG A 21 10.43 -3.94 2.09
C ARG A 21 8.97 -3.59 2.39
N VAL A 22 8.10 -3.66 1.39
CA VAL A 22 6.68 -3.34 1.60
C VAL A 22 6.00 -4.37 2.48
N ASN A 23 6.29 -5.66 2.31
CA ASN A 23 5.66 -6.68 3.15
C ASN A 23 6.09 -6.57 4.62
N LEU A 24 7.33 -6.16 4.88
CA LEU A 24 7.78 -5.83 6.25
C LEU A 24 6.99 -4.66 6.83
N LEU A 25 6.87 -3.55 6.08
CA LEU A 25 6.07 -2.40 6.53
C LEU A 25 4.60 -2.76 6.76
N ARG A 26 4.03 -3.63 5.91
CA ARG A 26 2.68 -4.15 6.09
C ARG A 26 2.53 -4.87 7.42
N ILE A 27 3.44 -5.79 7.74
CA ILE A 27 3.41 -6.55 9.00
C ILE A 27 3.55 -5.60 10.20
N VAL A 28 4.49 -4.65 10.15
CA VAL A 28 4.70 -3.66 11.22
C VAL A 28 3.47 -2.78 11.41
N ALA A 29 2.91 -2.25 10.32
CA ALA A 29 1.71 -1.42 10.38
C ALA A 29 0.51 -2.22 10.93
N LEU A 30 0.29 -3.44 10.43
CA LEU A 30 -0.78 -4.30 10.90
C LEU A 30 -0.64 -4.60 12.40
N ALA A 31 0.56 -4.94 12.86
CA ALA A 31 0.84 -5.18 14.28
C ALA A 31 0.59 -3.93 15.13
N ALA A 32 1.03 -2.75 14.66
CA ALA A 32 0.83 -1.49 15.39
C ALA A 32 -0.65 -1.08 15.47
N PHE A 33 -1.37 -1.07 14.35
CA PHE A 33 -2.79 -0.68 14.32
C PHE A 33 -3.68 -1.70 15.03
N TYR A 34 -3.43 -3.00 14.83
CA TYR A 34 -4.18 -4.03 15.53
C TYR A 34 -3.85 -4.05 17.03
N GLY A 35 -2.59 -3.85 17.41
CA GLY A 35 -2.19 -3.71 18.81
C GLY A 35 -2.88 -2.53 19.49
N TRP A 36 -2.97 -1.39 18.81
CA TRP A 36 -3.74 -0.24 19.29
C TRP A 36 -5.23 -0.54 19.42
N HIS A 37 -5.83 -1.20 18.43
CA HIS A 37 -7.23 -1.65 18.51
C HIS A 37 -7.47 -2.60 19.69
N LEU A 38 -6.61 -3.61 19.86
CA LEU A 38 -6.70 -4.57 20.95
C LEU A 38 -6.55 -3.89 22.32
N PHE A 39 -5.62 -2.95 22.45
CA PHE A 39 -5.45 -2.16 23.66
C PHE A 39 -6.74 -1.40 24.01
N ASN A 40 -7.37 -0.71 23.05
CA ASN A 40 -8.63 0.01 23.30
C ASN A 40 -9.80 -0.93 23.64
N TYR A 41 -9.88 -2.08 22.97
CA TYR A 41 -10.89 -3.09 23.28
C TYR A 41 -10.74 -3.66 24.70
N LEU A 42 -9.50 -3.99 25.11
CA LEU A 42 -9.23 -4.50 26.47
C LEU A 42 -9.50 -3.44 27.55
N ASN A 43 -9.30 -2.15 27.23
CA ASN A 43 -9.68 -1.03 28.09
C ASN A 43 -11.18 -0.67 28.01
N LYS A 44 -12.00 -1.48 27.33
CA LYS A 44 -13.46 -1.32 27.23
C LYS A 44 -13.87 0.05 26.68
N ALA A 45 -13.18 0.53 25.65
CA ALA A 45 -13.59 1.75 24.96
C ALA A 45 -15.07 1.64 24.52
N PRO A 46 -15.91 2.66 24.79
CA PRO A 46 -17.37 2.55 24.70
C PRO A 46 -17.90 2.35 23.28
N ASP A 47 -17.10 2.70 22.27
CA ASP A 47 -17.34 2.58 20.84
C ASP A 47 -16.99 1.19 20.26
N LEU A 48 -16.31 0.33 21.03
CA LEU A 48 -15.82 -0.97 20.58
C LEU A 48 -16.71 -2.13 21.08
N THR A 49 -17.72 -2.49 20.28
CA THR A 49 -18.56 -3.67 20.55
C THR A 49 -17.82 -4.99 20.24
N PRO A 50 -18.19 -6.13 20.88
CA PRO A 50 -17.60 -7.43 20.58
C PRO A 50 -17.72 -7.84 19.11
N GLN A 51 -18.81 -7.42 18.43
CA GLN A 51 -19.04 -7.69 17.01
C GLN A 51 -18.06 -6.91 16.13
N ILE A 52 -17.83 -5.64 16.44
CA ILE A 52 -16.82 -4.80 15.75
C ILE A 52 -15.42 -5.38 15.99
N HIS A 53 -15.11 -5.75 17.23
CA HIS A 53 -13.82 -6.38 17.55
C HIS A 53 -13.62 -7.66 16.73
N PHE A 54 -14.58 -8.58 16.71
CA PHE A 54 -14.47 -9.82 15.96
C PHE A 54 -14.27 -9.57 14.45
N ALA A 55 -15.01 -8.64 13.86
CA ALA A 55 -14.91 -8.32 12.45
C ALA A 55 -13.55 -7.68 12.09
N ILE A 56 -13.03 -6.78 12.93
CA ILE A 56 -11.68 -6.20 12.75
C ILE A 56 -10.60 -7.28 12.92
N THR A 57 -10.72 -8.13 13.94
CA THR A 57 -9.79 -9.25 14.16
C THR A 57 -9.78 -10.22 12.97
N ALA A 58 -10.95 -10.59 12.44
CA ALA A 58 -11.05 -11.44 11.25
C ALA A 58 -10.39 -10.79 10.02
N ALA A 59 -10.64 -9.50 9.79
CA ALA A 59 -10.01 -8.76 8.70
C ALA A 59 -8.47 -8.72 8.85
N CYS A 60 -7.97 -8.43 10.06
CA CYS A 60 -6.54 -8.44 10.36
C CYS A 60 -5.91 -9.83 10.20
N LEU A 61 -6.62 -10.91 10.55
CA LEU A 61 -6.15 -12.27 10.33
C LEU A 61 -6.01 -12.59 8.85
N VAL A 62 -7.03 -12.29 8.03
CA VAL A 62 -6.96 -12.48 6.56
C VAL A 62 -5.84 -11.64 5.96
N TRP A 63 -5.69 -10.38 6.40
CA TRP A 63 -4.62 -9.51 5.94
C TRP A 63 -3.24 -10.04 6.34
N GLY A 64 -3.08 -10.53 7.58
CA GLY A 64 -1.85 -11.14 8.07
C GLY A 64 -1.48 -12.43 7.33
N LEU A 65 -2.46 -13.31 7.06
CA LEU A 65 -2.27 -14.51 6.25
C LEU A 65 -1.85 -14.16 4.82
N SER A 66 -2.39 -13.10 4.23
CA SER A 66 -1.94 -12.62 2.92
C SER A 66 -0.48 -12.13 2.96
N ALA A 67 -0.08 -11.43 4.02
CA ALA A 67 1.30 -10.98 4.21
C ALA A 67 2.27 -12.15 4.40
N LEU A 68 1.83 -13.19 5.12
CA LEU A 68 2.57 -14.44 5.27
C LEU A 68 2.70 -15.18 3.93
N ALA A 69 1.62 -15.29 3.15
CA ALA A 69 1.65 -15.92 1.84
C ALA A 69 2.64 -15.22 0.90
N VAL A 70 2.66 -13.88 0.89
CA VAL A 70 3.67 -13.09 0.16
C VAL A 70 5.06 -13.40 0.70
N HIS A 71 5.28 -13.36 2.01
CA HIS A 71 6.59 -13.66 2.61
C HIS A 71 7.12 -15.04 2.19
N LEU A 72 6.26 -16.07 2.25
CA LEU A 72 6.61 -17.44 1.86
C LEU A 72 6.90 -17.55 0.36
N ALA A 73 6.14 -16.88 -0.49
CA ALA A 73 6.40 -16.83 -1.92
C ALA A 73 7.77 -16.20 -2.22
N LEU A 74 8.08 -15.07 -1.57
CA LEU A 74 9.36 -14.39 -1.72
C LEU A 74 10.54 -15.22 -1.20
N ASN A 75 10.40 -15.92 -0.08
CA ASN A 75 11.43 -16.83 0.45
C ASN A 75 11.70 -18.02 -0.50
N ARG A 76 10.69 -18.45 -1.25
CA ARG A 76 10.82 -19.46 -2.31
C ARG A 76 11.30 -18.90 -3.64
N ARG A 77 11.78 -17.64 -3.68
CA ARG A 77 12.20 -16.93 -4.90
C ARG A 77 11.11 -16.89 -5.98
N TYR A 78 9.83 -16.88 -5.57
CA TYR A 78 8.69 -16.75 -6.46
C TYR A 78 8.14 -15.32 -6.40
N CYS A 79 8.46 -14.52 -7.41
CA CYS A 79 8.03 -13.12 -7.49
C CYS A 79 7.47 -12.80 -8.90
N PRO A 80 6.26 -13.29 -9.25
CA PRO A 80 5.67 -12.99 -10.55
C PRO A 80 5.34 -11.50 -10.65
N PRO A 81 5.37 -10.90 -11.87
CA PRO A 81 5.13 -9.46 -12.04
C PRO A 81 3.80 -8.96 -11.49
N ALA A 82 2.78 -9.83 -11.49
CA ALA A 82 1.42 -9.55 -11.00
C ALA A 82 1.32 -9.45 -9.47
N LEU A 83 2.27 -10.03 -8.72
CA LEU A 83 2.23 -10.11 -7.26
C LEU A 83 2.03 -8.75 -6.61
N ARG A 84 2.73 -7.73 -7.11
CA ARG A 84 2.67 -6.35 -6.59
C ARG A 84 1.28 -5.73 -6.69
N TYR A 85 0.58 -5.98 -7.80
CA TYR A 85 -0.74 -5.43 -8.04
C TYR A 85 -1.78 -6.16 -7.19
N GLY A 86 -1.65 -7.49 -7.08
CA GLY A 86 -2.46 -8.28 -6.17
C GLY A 86 -2.28 -7.85 -4.72
N ALA A 87 -1.04 -7.58 -4.30
CA ALA A 87 -0.73 -7.13 -2.95
C ALA A 87 -1.33 -5.74 -2.65
N ILE A 88 -1.22 -4.80 -3.59
CA ILE A 88 -1.85 -3.46 -3.48
C ILE A 88 -3.38 -3.57 -3.42
N ALA A 89 -3.98 -4.39 -4.28
CA ALA A 89 -5.42 -4.61 -4.28
C ALA A 89 -5.91 -5.21 -2.96
N MET A 90 -5.16 -6.19 -2.43
CA MET A 90 -5.46 -6.81 -1.13
C MET A 90 -5.35 -5.78 0.01
N ASP A 91 -4.30 -4.96 0.02
CA ASP A 91 -4.14 -3.90 1.03
C ASP A 91 -5.29 -2.90 0.99
N ALA A 92 -5.65 -2.41 -0.20
CA ALA A 92 -6.76 -1.49 -0.36
C ALA A 92 -8.10 -2.13 0.02
N LEU A 93 -8.32 -3.40 -0.34
CA LEU A 93 -9.52 -4.14 0.01
C LEU A 93 -9.63 -4.33 1.53
N MET A 94 -8.58 -4.78 2.20
CA MET A 94 -8.58 -4.99 3.65
C MET A 94 -8.73 -3.68 4.42
N ALA A 95 -8.03 -2.62 4.00
CA ALA A 95 -8.23 -1.28 4.55
C ALA A 95 -9.70 -0.82 4.42
N THR A 96 -10.31 -1.05 3.26
CA THR A 96 -11.73 -0.74 3.02
C THR A 96 -12.64 -1.58 3.91
N THR A 97 -12.40 -2.88 4.05
CA THR A 97 -13.18 -3.77 4.92
C THR A 97 -13.13 -3.32 6.37
N VAL A 98 -11.94 -2.98 6.90
CA VAL A 98 -11.80 -2.47 8.28
C VAL A 98 -12.59 -1.18 8.46
N LEU A 99 -12.47 -0.24 7.51
CA LEU A 99 -13.18 1.04 7.56
C LEU A 99 -14.70 0.89 7.43
N LEU A 100 -15.20 -0.08 6.65
CA LEU A 100 -16.64 -0.36 6.52
C LEU A 100 -17.26 -0.84 7.84
N VAL A 101 -16.49 -1.50 8.69
CA VAL A 101 -16.95 -2.00 9.99
C VAL A 101 -16.81 -0.92 11.07
N ALA A 102 -15.78 -0.07 10.97
CA ALA A 102 -15.55 1.08 11.84
C ALA A 102 -16.43 2.31 11.45
N ASP A 103 -15.94 3.52 11.69
CA ASP A 103 -16.64 4.79 11.41
C ASP A 103 -16.63 5.23 9.93
N GLY A 104 -16.33 4.32 9.00
CA GLY A 104 -16.36 4.58 7.57
C GLY A 104 -15.50 5.79 7.16
N PRO A 105 -16.04 6.72 6.35
CA PRO A 105 -15.29 7.85 5.82
C PRO A 105 -14.98 8.95 6.85
N LYS A 106 -15.57 8.91 8.06
CA LYS A 106 -15.25 9.82 9.16
C LYS A 106 -14.06 9.34 10.00
N SER A 107 -13.70 8.07 9.88
CA SER A 107 -12.67 7.47 10.70
C SER A 107 -11.30 8.12 10.44
N PRO A 108 -10.52 8.44 11.49
CA PRO A 108 -9.12 8.82 11.34
C PRO A 108 -8.29 7.76 10.59
N LEU A 109 -8.73 6.49 10.60
CA LEU A 109 -8.09 5.38 9.89
C LEU A 109 -8.14 5.50 8.35
N VAL A 110 -8.87 6.48 7.79
CA VAL A 110 -8.78 6.81 6.35
C VAL A 110 -7.33 7.10 5.93
N VAL A 111 -6.47 7.51 6.88
CA VAL A 111 -5.02 7.67 6.66
C VAL A 111 -4.34 6.39 6.15
N VAL A 112 -4.89 5.20 6.41
CA VAL A 112 -4.33 3.93 5.92
C VAL A 112 -4.29 3.88 4.40
N TYR A 113 -5.23 4.50 3.68
CA TYR A 113 -5.16 4.60 2.22
C TYR A 113 -3.92 5.36 1.74
N PHE A 114 -3.47 6.38 2.49
CA PHE A 114 -2.24 7.10 2.19
C PHE A 114 -1.02 6.22 2.40
N LEU A 115 -1.04 5.33 3.41
CA LEU A 115 0.01 4.33 3.60
C LEU A 115 0.06 3.33 2.45
N VAL A 116 -1.09 2.91 1.92
CA VAL A 116 -1.15 2.04 0.73
C VAL A 116 -0.46 2.74 -0.46
N VAL A 117 -0.81 4.00 -0.73
CA VAL A 117 -0.20 4.80 -1.81
C VAL A 117 1.29 5.02 -1.58
N ALA A 118 1.71 5.41 -0.38
CA ALA A 118 3.11 5.66 -0.05
C ALA A 118 3.96 4.38 -0.19
N SER A 119 3.45 3.24 0.27
CA SER A 119 4.14 1.95 0.17
C SER A 119 4.35 1.51 -1.29
N ALA A 120 3.48 1.93 -2.22
CA ALA A 120 3.62 1.61 -3.63
C ALA A 120 4.89 2.22 -4.25
N ALA A 121 5.37 3.36 -3.74
CA ALA A 121 6.59 4.01 -4.21
C ALA A 121 7.85 3.15 -3.95
N LEU A 122 7.84 2.33 -2.90
CA LEU A 122 8.97 1.48 -2.51
C LEU A 122 9.25 0.33 -3.49
N ARG A 123 8.31 0.08 -4.40
CA ARG A 123 8.43 -0.88 -5.51
C ARG A 123 9.12 -0.30 -6.73
N LEU A 124 9.46 1.00 -6.71
CA LEU A 124 10.06 1.76 -7.81
C LEU A 124 9.31 1.62 -9.16
N ASP A 125 8.00 1.39 -9.09
CA ASP A 125 7.15 1.19 -10.26
C ASP A 125 6.03 2.24 -10.30
N LEU A 126 6.08 3.10 -11.32
CA LEU A 126 5.12 4.18 -11.49
C LEU A 126 3.71 3.63 -11.75
N LYS A 127 3.58 2.48 -12.43
CA LYS A 127 2.27 1.85 -12.66
C LYS A 127 1.66 1.36 -11.35
N ALA A 128 2.48 0.78 -10.47
CA ALA A 128 2.05 0.33 -9.15
C ALA A 128 1.53 1.50 -8.30
N VAL A 129 2.19 2.67 -8.35
CA VAL A 129 1.71 3.88 -7.66
C VAL A 129 0.32 4.29 -8.16
N TRP A 130 0.11 4.37 -9.48
CA TRP A 130 -1.20 4.72 -10.03
C TRP A 130 -2.29 3.70 -9.71
N VAL A 131 -1.96 2.41 -9.71
CA VAL A 131 -2.89 1.36 -9.27
C VAL A 131 -3.25 1.54 -7.80
N ALA A 132 -2.28 1.87 -6.93
CA ALA A 132 -2.54 2.12 -5.52
C ALA A 132 -3.43 3.36 -5.30
N VAL A 133 -3.20 4.44 -6.05
CA VAL A 133 -4.06 5.64 -6.01
C VAL A 133 -5.48 5.30 -6.43
N LEU A 134 -5.64 4.60 -7.56
CA LEU A 134 -6.97 4.22 -8.05
C LEU A 134 -7.68 3.32 -7.04
N ALA A 135 -7.00 2.31 -6.50
CA ALA A 135 -7.56 1.40 -5.51
C ALA A 135 -7.95 2.13 -4.22
N ALA A 136 -7.12 3.07 -3.74
CA ALA A 136 -7.42 3.90 -2.58
C ALA A 136 -8.62 4.83 -2.80
N VAL A 137 -8.69 5.50 -3.95
CA VAL A 137 -9.82 6.37 -4.30
C VAL A 137 -11.11 5.56 -4.44
N LEU A 138 -11.07 4.40 -5.08
CA LEU A 138 -12.23 3.51 -5.20
C LEU A 138 -12.67 2.95 -3.84
N GLY A 139 -11.73 2.57 -2.98
CA GLY A 139 -12.01 2.14 -1.61
C GLY A 139 -12.72 3.25 -0.83
N TYR A 140 -12.18 4.47 -0.85
CA TYR A 140 -12.79 5.62 -0.18
C TYR A 140 -14.15 6.00 -0.77
N ALA A 141 -14.31 5.95 -2.10
CA ALA A 141 -15.61 6.16 -2.75
C ALA A 141 -16.64 5.11 -2.32
N THR A 142 -16.21 3.86 -2.13
CA THR A 142 -17.07 2.77 -1.61
C THR A 142 -17.54 3.10 -0.18
N LEU A 143 -16.65 3.60 0.69
CA LEU A 143 -17.02 4.06 2.03
C LEU A 143 -18.06 5.20 1.98
N CYS A 144 -17.84 6.19 1.10
CA CYS A 144 -18.77 7.30 0.93
C CYS A 144 -20.14 6.85 0.41
N GLY A 145 -20.16 5.92 -0.55
CA GLY A 145 -21.39 5.32 -1.06
C GLY A 145 -22.13 4.53 0.01
N GLN A 146 -21.42 3.71 0.78
CA GLN A 146 -22.01 2.95 1.89
C GLN A 146 -22.59 3.88 2.96
N ALA A 147 -21.87 4.92 3.35
CA ALA A 147 -22.36 5.92 4.29
C ALA A 147 -23.61 6.64 3.74
N LYS A 148 -23.61 7.00 2.45
CA LYS A 148 -24.76 7.67 1.83
C LYS A 148 -26.04 6.81 1.83
N TRP A 149 -25.92 5.51 1.53
CA TRP A 149 -27.09 4.65 1.30
C TRP A 149 -27.48 3.75 2.46
N ARG A 150 -26.53 3.38 3.34
CA ARG A 150 -26.77 2.42 4.44
C ARG A 150 -26.56 2.99 5.83
N ARG A 151 -25.73 4.03 5.98
CA ARG A 151 -25.37 4.65 7.26
C ARG A 151 -25.30 6.18 7.18
N PRO A 152 -26.45 6.87 6.97
CA PRO A 152 -26.48 8.32 6.74
C PRO A 152 -25.81 9.14 7.85
N GLU A 153 -25.79 8.63 9.09
CA GLU A 153 -25.10 9.19 10.24
C GLU A 153 -23.57 9.29 10.05
N MET A 154 -22.99 8.43 9.22
CA MET A 154 -21.56 8.43 8.87
C MET A 154 -21.24 9.29 7.64
N ASN A 155 -22.25 9.92 7.02
CA ASN A 155 -22.05 10.68 5.80
C ASN A 155 -21.16 11.91 6.06
N VAL A 156 -20.24 12.16 5.13
CA VAL A 156 -19.32 13.30 5.15
C VAL A 156 -19.74 14.30 4.06
N PRO A 157 -19.61 15.62 4.28
CA PRO A 157 -19.92 16.63 3.27
C PRO A 157 -19.14 16.39 1.98
N ARG A 158 -19.75 16.63 0.80
CA ARG A 158 -19.09 16.44 -0.51
C ARG A 158 -17.73 17.14 -0.61
N ARG A 159 -17.59 18.32 0.00
CA ARG A 159 -16.31 19.04 0.09
C ARG A 159 -15.21 18.19 0.73
N ALA A 160 -15.49 17.50 1.84
CA ALA A 160 -14.53 16.64 2.52
C ALA A 160 -14.20 15.40 1.69
N GLN A 161 -15.20 14.82 1.01
CA GLN A 161 -14.99 13.68 0.10
C GLN A 161 -13.99 14.04 -1.02
N VAL A 162 -14.22 15.20 -1.65
CA VAL A 162 -13.34 15.72 -2.71
C VAL A 162 -11.96 16.04 -2.15
N THR A 163 -11.86 16.64 -0.96
CA THR A 163 -10.57 16.92 -0.32
C THR A 163 -9.75 15.64 -0.10
N VAL A 164 -10.35 14.57 0.41
CA VAL A 164 -9.63 13.30 0.63
C VAL A 164 -9.20 12.68 -0.71
N ALA A 165 -10.09 12.66 -1.71
CA ALA A 165 -9.75 12.13 -3.03
C ALA A 165 -8.61 12.92 -3.70
N LEU A 166 -8.63 14.25 -3.63
CA LEU A 166 -7.55 15.11 -4.11
C LEU A 166 -6.26 14.85 -3.33
N ALA A 167 -6.33 14.73 -2.00
CA ALA A 167 -5.17 14.45 -1.16
C ALA A 167 -4.52 13.10 -1.49
N LEU A 168 -5.31 12.05 -1.76
CA LEU A 168 -4.82 10.76 -2.25
C LEU A 168 -4.15 10.90 -3.63
N GLY A 169 -4.73 11.70 -4.52
CA GLY A 169 -4.13 12.04 -5.81
C GLY A 169 -2.77 12.75 -5.65
N CYS A 170 -2.70 13.77 -4.78
CA CYS A 170 -1.46 14.49 -4.46
C CYS A 170 -0.40 13.57 -3.84
N ALA A 171 -0.80 12.69 -2.90
CA ALA A 171 0.10 11.68 -2.34
C ALA A 171 0.65 10.76 -3.43
N GLY A 172 -0.20 10.36 -4.39
CA GLY A 172 0.20 9.62 -5.59
C GLY A 172 1.20 10.37 -6.47
N LEU A 173 0.99 11.67 -6.69
CA LEU A 173 1.93 12.50 -7.44
C LEU A 173 3.29 12.58 -6.75
N VAL A 174 3.31 12.82 -5.44
CA VAL A 174 4.55 12.86 -4.64
C VAL A 174 5.27 11.52 -4.69
N ALA A 175 4.57 10.40 -4.42
CA ALA A 175 5.11 9.05 -4.53
C ALA A 175 5.65 8.78 -5.95
N GLY A 176 4.94 9.21 -6.98
CA GLY A 176 5.39 9.13 -8.37
C GLY A 176 6.65 9.93 -8.66
N GLN A 177 6.81 11.12 -8.06
CA GLN A 177 8.06 11.89 -8.17
C GLN A 177 9.22 11.19 -7.46
N MET A 178 8.99 10.59 -6.28
CA MET A 178 10.02 9.81 -5.60
C MET A 178 10.54 8.67 -6.48
N VAL A 179 9.65 7.95 -7.15
CA VAL A 179 10.02 6.89 -8.11
C VAL A 179 10.81 7.45 -9.29
N ARG A 180 10.38 8.57 -9.89
CA ARG A 180 11.10 9.21 -11.01
C ARG A 180 12.49 9.69 -10.59
N GLN A 181 12.61 10.32 -9.42
CA GLN A 181 13.88 10.79 -8.89
C GLN A 181 14.83 9.64 -8.61
N ALA A 182 14.35 8.54 -8.02
CA ALA A 182 15.15 7.35 -7.78
C ALA A 182 15.67 6.73 -9.09
N LYS A 183 14.81 6.64 -10.12
CA LYS A 183 15.21 6.14 -11.45
C LYS A 183 16.26 7.02 -12.12
N ARG A 184 16.12 8.35 -12.03
CA ARG A 184 17.10 9.29 -12.56
C ARG A 184 18.45 9.11 -11.86
N LEU A 185 18.46 9.09 -10.52
CA LEU A 185 19.69 8.91 -9.75
C LEU A 185 20.41 7.59 -10.10
N ALA A 186 19.66 6.49 -10.24
CA ALA A 186 20.23 5.20 -10.62
C ALA A 186 20.85 5.21 -12.02
N ARG A 187 20.19 5.88 -12.98
CA ARG A 187 20.71 6.05 -14.34
C ARG A 187 21.99 6.89 -14.37
N ASP A 188 21.96 8.07 -13.76
CA ASP A 188 23.11 8.99 -13.72
C ASP A 188 24.32 8.33 -13.06
N TYR A 189 24.10 7.50 -12.03
CA TYR A 189 25.16 6.75 -11.38
C TYR A 189 25.75 5.65 -12.28
N GLY A 190 24.92 4.91 -13.02
CA GLY A 190 25.37 3.90 -13.98
C GLY A 190 26.20 4.49 -15.13
N GLU A 191 25.80 5.65 -15.65
CA GLU A 191 26.53 6.39 -16.68
C GLU A 191 27.92 6.83 -16.19
N ARG A 192 28.06 7.22 -14.91
CA ARG A 192 29.36 7.60 -14.32
C ARG A 192 30.29 6.41 -14.10
N LEU A 193 29.76 5.24 -13.75
CA LEU A 193 30.57 4.04 -13.56
C LEU A 193 31.13 3.54 -14.89
N THR A 194 30.30 3.49 -15.93
CA THR A 194 30.71 3.09 -17.28
C THR A 194 31.79 4.01 -17.84
N ALA A 195 31.66 5.33 -17.68
CA ALA A 195 32.71 6.28 -18.09
C ALA A 195 34.05 6.03 -17.38
N LYS A 196 34.04 5.77 -16.07
CA LYS A 196 35.26 5.43 -15.31
C LYS A 196 35.90 4.12 -15.76
N ASP A 197 35.08 3.11 -16.07
CA ASP A 197 35.58 1.82 -16.56
C ASP A 197 36.20 1.94 -17.97
N GLU A 198 35.71 2.87 -18.80
CA GLU A 198 36.30 3.20 -20.10
C GLU A 198 37.62 3.96 -19.95
N GLU A 199 37.67 4.96 -19.06
CA GLU A 199 38.91 5.69 -18.72
C GLU A 199 40.00 4.76 -18.17
N ALA A 200 39.64 3.78 -17.34
CA ALA A 200 40.59 2.83 -16.77
C ALA A 200 41.14 1.80 -17.78
N LYS A 201 40.49 1.65 -18.94
CA LYS A 201 40.90 0.74 -20.02
C LYS A 201 41.70 1.44 -21.13
N ALA A 202 41.69 2.78 -21.15
CA ALA A 202 42.44 3.62 -22.09
C ALA A 202 43.86 3.89 -21.59
#